data_AF-A0A1S8A652-F1
#
_entry.id   AF-A0A1S8A652-F1
#
_cell.length_a   1.000
_cell.length_b   1.000
_cell.length_c   1.000
_cell.angle_alpha   90.00
_cell.angle_beta   90.00
_cell.angle_gamma   90.00
#
_symmetry.space_group_name_H-M   'P 1'
#
loop_
_entity.id
_entity.type
_entity.pdbx_description
1 polymer ?
#
loop_
_entity_poly.entity_id
_entity_poly.type
_entity_poly.pdbx_seq_one_letter_code
_entity_poly.pdbx_strand_id
1 'polypeptide(L)'
;MTRFFSFATALLAVASGANAQCGSGSPHATVTGSGSSFTASKGSTSVYSGSDYRAAIQAAVDSISSGQRVAVMASGSIGANTITIGSGKIFEGCGTINTANRAGHGAIEVLNASGVQIPYLSMSKSIPPYPT
;
A
#
# COMPACT_ATOMS: atom_id res chain seq x y z
N MET A 1 -44.54 -7.24 4.30
CA MET A 1 -43.28 -7.82 4.79
C MET A 1 -42.15 -7.41 3.84
N THR A 2 -41.76 -6.12 3.79
CA THR A 2 -40.84 -5.65 2.73
C THR A 2 -40.12 -4.32 3.07
N ARG A 3 -39.60 -4.15 4.28
CA ARG A 3 -38.93 -2.89 4.68
C ARG A 3 -37.63 -3.03 5.50
N PHE A 4 -36.93 -4.16 5.37
CA PHE A 4 -35.66 -4.39 6.09
C PHE A 4 -34.45 -4.68 5.18
N PHE A 5 -34.61 -4.66 3.86
CA PHE A 5 -33.55 -5.03 2.90
C PHE A 5 -32.75 -3.85 2.30
N SER A 6 -33.02 -2.60 2.70
CA SER A 6 -32.42 -1.41 2.05
C SER A 6 -31.19 -0.81 2.76
N PHE A 7 -30.87 -1.22 3.99
CA PHE A 7 -29.74 -0.64 4.73
C PHE A 7 -28.43 -1.43 4.57
N ALA A 8 -28.52 -2.75 4.34
CA ALA A 8 -27.34 -3.60 4.19
C ALA A 8 -26.58 -3.36 2.87
N THR A 9 -27.30 -3.01 1.79
CA THR A 9 -26.71 -2.68 0.48
C THR A 9 -26.01 -1.32 0.46
N ALA A 10 -26.51 -0.34 1.21
CA ALA A 10 -25.86 0.97 1.32
C ALA A 10 -24.51 0.90 2.06
N LEU A 11 -24.41 0.07 3.11
CA LEU A 11 -23.15 -0.14 3.86
C LEU A 11 -22.08 -0.88 3.03
N LEU A 12 -22.46 -1.90 2.26
CA LEU A 12 -21.52 -2.62 1.38
C LEU A 12 -20.99 -1.73 0.23
N ALA A 13 -21.81 -0.82 -0.29
CA ALA A 13 -21.40 0.14 -1.33
C ALA A 13 -20.41 1.20 -0.82
N VAL A 14 -20.55 1.64 0.44
CA VAL A 14 -19.63 2.62 1.05
C VAL A 14 -18.24 2.02 1.29
N ALA A 15 -18.16 0.77 1.74
CA ALA A 15 -16.88 0.09 1.96
C ALA A 15 -16.09 -0.16 0.66
N SER A 16 -16.79 -0.39 -0.45
CA SER A 16 -16.17 -0.60 -1.77
C SER A 16 -15.76 0.71 -2.47
N GLY A 17 -16.44 1.83 -2.18
CA GLY A 17 -16.11 3.15 -2.74
C GLY A 17 -14.80 3.76 -2.21
N ALA A 18 -14.44 3.50 -0.95
CA ALA A 18 -13.21 4.04 -0.36
C ALA A 18 -11.94 3.52 -1.07
N ASN A 19 -11.94 2.24 -1.48
CA ASN A 19 -10.82 1.68 -2.23
C ASN A 19 -10.75 2.25 -3.66
N ALA A 20 -11.90 2.52 -4.29
CA ALA A 20 -11.96 3.07 -5.65
C ALA A 20 -11.32 4.47 -5.81
N GLN A 21 -11.14 5.23 -4.71
CA GLN A 21 -10.44 6.52 -4.74
C GLN A 21 -8.92 6.39 -4.65
N CYS A 22 -8.39 5.22 -4.27
CA CYS A 22 -6.98 5.03 -4.06
C CYS A 22 -6.21 5.14 -5.38
N GLY A 23 -5.12 5.91 -5.40
CA GLY A 23 -4.35 6.16 -6.62
C GLY A 23 -5.04 7.05 -7.66
N SER A 24 -6.28 7.50 -7.40
CA SER A 24 -6.98 8.43 -8.29
C SER A 24 -6.26 9.80 -8.36
N GLY A 25 -6.46 10.50 -9.48
CA GLY A 25 -5.76 11.74 -9.81
C GLY A 25 -4.35 11.48 -10.33
N SER A 26 -3.39 12.32 -9.92
CA SER A 26 -1.98 12.18 -10.30
C SER A 26 -1.08 12.09 -9.06
N PRO A 27 -0.89 10.88 -8.48
CA PRO A 27 0.14 10.64 -7.48
C PRO A 27 1.52 11.07 -8.01
N HIS A 28 2.42 11.47 -7.10
CA HIS A 28 3.77 11.86 -7.49
C HIS A 28 4.64 10.64 -7.81
N ALA A 29 4.39 9.54 -7.10
CA ALA A 29 4.97 8.25 -7.41
C ALA A 29 3.91 7.14 -7.38
N THR A 30 4.15 6.08 -8.14
CA THR A 30 3.28 4.91 -8.22
C THR A 30 4.10 3.63 -8.18
N VAL A 31 3.57 2.59 -7.54
CA VAL A 31 4.10 1.23 -7.64
C VAL A 31 3.07 0.36 -8.33
N THR A 32 3.44 -0.23 -9.47
CA THR A 32 2.59 -1.12 -10.26
C THR A 32 3.31 -2.44 -10.52
N GLY A 33 2.60 -3.41 -11.08
CA GLY A 33 3.10 -4.75 -11.34
C GLY A 33 2.40 -5.83 -10.53
N SER A 34 2.88 -7.06 -10.67
CA SER A 34 2.30 -8.25 -10.05
C SER A 34 3.28 -9.42 -10.08
N GLY A 35 3.05 -10.42 -9.22
CA GLY A 35 3.87 -11.64 -9.19
C GLY A 35 5.32 -11.34 -8.83
N SER A 36 6.22 -11.48 -9.80
CA SER A 36 7.66 -11.24 -9.67
C SER A 36 8.16 -10.07 -10.53
N SER A 37 7.27 -9.16 -10.92
CA SER A 37 7.64 -7.96 -11.69
C SER A 37 6.92 -6.74 -11.13
N PHE A 38 7.70 -5.82 -10.57
CA PHE A 38 7.24 -4.57 -9.98
C PHE A 38 8.01 -3.40 -10.57
N THR A 39 7.30 -2.29 -10.78
CA THR A 39 7.87 -1.04 -11.25
C THR A 39 7.44 0.08 -10.31
N ALA A 40 8.40 0.87 -9.86
CA ALA A 40 8.13 2.13 -9.19
C ALA A 40 8.50 3.29 -10.11
N SER A 41 7.60 4.25 -10.25
CA SER A 41 7.79 5.43 -11.08
C SER A 41 7.50 6.69 -10.28
N LYS A 42 8.28 7.76 -10.50
CA LYS A 42 8.00 9.12 -10.05
C LYS A 42 7.66 9.97 -11.27
N GLY A 43 6.40 10.36 -11.42
CA GLY A 43 5.90 10.90 -12.68
C GLY A 43 6.16 9.93 -13.84
N SER A 44 6.91 10.37 -14.84
CA SER A 44 7.31 9.53 -16.00
C SER A 44 8.64 8.79 -15.83
N THR A 45 9.37 8.99 -14.71
CA THR A 45 10.69 8.39 -14.50
C THR A 45 10.57 7.11 -13.67
N SER A 46 11.04 5.99 -14.21
CA SER A 46 11.19 4.75 -13.42
C SER A 46 12.33 4.92 -12.41
N VAL A 47 12.03 4.67 -11.13
CA VAL A 47 12.99 4.69 -10.01
C VAL A 47 13.32 3.29 -9.51
N TYR A 48 12.53 2.28 -9.91
CA TYR A 48 12.81 0.87 -9.65
C TYR A 48 12.12 -0.01 -10.71
N SER A 49 12.81 -1.06 -11.13
CA SER A 49 12.21 -2.17 -11.87
C SER A 49 12.87 -3.48 -11.44
N GLY A 50 12.08 -4.45 -11.00
CA GLY A 50 12.62 -5.72 -10.49
C GLY A 50 11.55 -6.59 -9.83
N SER A 51 11.98 -7.67 -9.18
CA SER A 51 11.10 -8.66 -8.57
C SER A 51 10.83 -8.45 -7.08
N ASP A 52 11.57 -7.55 -6.41
CA ASP A 52 11.42 -7.28 -4.99
C ASP A 52 10.36 -6.19 -4.78
N TYR A 53 9.17 -6.61 -4.35
CA TYR A 53 8.05 -5.72 -4.04
C TYR A 53 8.38 -4.70 -2.94
N ARG A 54 9.13 -5.11 -1.91
CA ARG A 54 9.54 -4.22 -0.81
C ARG A 54 10.45 -3.14 -1.36
N ALA A 55 11.44 -3.51 -2.17
CA ALA A 55 12.37 -2.55 -2.78
C ALA A 55 11.65 -1.58 -3.71
N ALA A 56 10.67 -2.04 -4.48
CA ALA A 56 9.82 -1.18 -5.31
C ALA A 56 9.09 -0.13 -4.47
N ILE A 57 8.44 -0.55 -3.37
CA ILE A 57 7.74 0.36 -2.47
C ILE A 57 8.70 1.37 -1.83
N GLN A 58 9.84 0.91 -1.29
CA GLN A 58 10.77 1.80 -0.63
C GLN A 58 11.36 2.82 -1.61
N ALA A 59 11.75 2.40 -2.82
CA ALA A 59 12.23 3.31 -3.86
C ALA A 59 11.20 4.39 -4.22
N ALA A 60 9.91 4.03 -4.28
CA ALA A 60 8.84 5.00 -4.53
C ALA A 60 8.72 6.02 -3.38
N VAL A 61 8.73 5.57 -2.13
CA VAL A 61 8.67 6.42 -0.92
C VAL A 61 9.89 7.35 -0.82
N ASP A 62 11.08 6.82 -1.10
CA ASP A 62 12.34 7.58 -1.04
C ASP A 62 12.43 8.62 -2.16
N SER A 63 11.78 8.36 -3.31
CA SER A 63 11.78 9.29 -4.44
C SER A 63 10.94 10.55 -4.21
N ILE A 64 9.94 10.51 -3.32
CA ILE A 64 9.01 11.63 -3.09
C ILE A 64 9.46 12.51 -1.91
N SER A 65 9.02 13.77 -1.91
CA SER A 65 9.29 14.77 -0.87
C SER A 65 8.11 14.96 0.10
N SER A 66 8.27 15.80 1.12
CA SER A 66 7.16 16.23 1.98
C SER A 66 6.05 16.92 1.16
N GLY A 67 4.79 16.70 1.53
CA GLY A 67 3.61 17.13 0.79
C GLY A 67 3.28 16.28 -0.44
N GLN A 68 4.14 15.32 -0.79
CA GLN A 68 3.94 14.46 -1.96
C GLN A 68 3.35 13.10 -1.57
N ARG A 69 2.78 12.46 -2.60
CA ARG A 69 1.96 11.25 -2.45
C ARG A 69 2.50 10.12 -3.32
N VAL A 70 2.64 8.95 -2.72
CA VAL A 70 2.91 7.68 -3.42
C VAL A 70 1.68 6.80 -3.36
N ALA A 71 1.32 6.18 -4.49
CA ALA A 71 0.24 5.20 -4.57
C ALA A 71 0.80 3.81 -4.90
N VAL A 72 0.69 2.89 -3.95
CA VAL A 72 1.10 1.48 -4.13
C VAL A 72 -0.10 0.71 -4.67
N MET A 73 -0.19 0.60 -5.99
CA MET A 73 -1.32 -0.03 -6.70
C MET A 73 -1.12 -1.54 -6.88
N ALA A 74 0.12 -2.00 -6.93
CA ALA A 74 0.46 -3.41 -6.95
C ALA A 74 0.08 -4.10 -5.63
N SER A 75 -0.17 -5.41 -5.71
CA SER A 75 -0.25 -6.29 -4.53
C SER A 75 0.95 -7.23 -4.52
N GLY A 76 1.48 -7.53 -3.34
CA GLY A 76 2.70 -8.33 -3.22
C GLY A 76 3.09 -8.59 -1.77
N SER A 77 4.15 -9.39 -1.58
CA SER A 77 4.67 -9.72 -0.25
C SER A 77 5.95 -8.95 0.03
N ILE A 78 6.02 -8.31 1.19
CA ILE A 78 7.28 -7.74 1.71
C ILE A 78 8.02 -8.73 2.62
N GLY A 79 7.45 -9.91 2.89
CA GLY A 79 8.03 -10.89 3.81
C GLY A 79 8.18 -10.34 5.23
N ALA A 80 9.23 -10.76 5.94
CA ALA A 80 9.55 -10.28 7.29
C ALA A 80 10.37 -8.97 7.25
N ASN A 81 9.90 -8.00 6.45
CA ASN A 81 10.54 -6.69 6.28
C ASN A 81 9.59 -5.55 6.65
N THR A 82 10.08 -4.32 6.49
CA THR A 82 9.43 -3.08 6.88
C THR A 82 9.59 -2.06 5.74
N ILE A 83 8.55 -1.27 5.53
CA ILE A 83 8.58 -0.04 4.75
C ILE A 83 8.70 1.14 5.71
N THR A 84 9.71 1.98 5.53
CA THR A 84 9.92 3.17 6.36
C THR A 84 9.40 4.40 5.63
N ILE A 85 8.58 5.20 6.31
CA ILE A 85 8.00 6.42 5.75
C ILE A 85 8.47 7.63 6.57
N GLY A 86 9.18 8.55 5.90
CA GLY A 86 9.63 9.81 6.50
C GLY A 86 8.55 10.90 6.57
N SER A 87 8.83 11.96 7.33
CA SER A 87 7.90 13.07 7.60
C SER A 87 7.25 13.68 6.36
N GLY A 88 5.98 14.07 6.52
CA GLY A 88 5.21 14.84 5.54
C GLY A 88 4.81 14.08 4.28
N LYS A 89 5.08 12.77 4.19
CA LYS A 89 4.74 11.95 3.01
C LYS A 89 3.34 11.35 3.14
N ILE A 90 2.68 11.16 2.01
CA ILE A 90 1.39 10.48 1.91
C ILE A 90 1.60 9.13 1.23
N PHE A 91 1.28 8.04 1.94
CA PHE A 91 1.41 6.67 1.46
C PHE A 91 0.03 6.05 1.25
N GLU A 92 -0.38 5.85 0.00
CA GLU A 92 -1.63 5.15 -0.30
C GLU A 92 -1.37 3.67 -0.56
N GLY A 93 -1.89 2.80 0.29
CA GLY A 93 -1.75 1.35 0.16
C GLY A 93 -2.89 0.72 -0.63
N CYS A 94 -3.03 1.05 -1.91
CA CYS A 94 -4.18 0.66 -2.74
C CYS A 94 -4.28 -0.85 -2.99
N GLY A 95 -3.13 -1.49 -3.22
CA GLY A 95 -3.03 -2.93 -3.27
C GLY A 95 -2.87 -3.55 -1.89
N THR A 96 -2.95 -4.88 -1.82
CA THR A 96 -2.73 -5.60 -0.56
C THR A 96 -1.24 -5.86 -0.34
N ILE A 97 -0.73 -5.39 0.80
CA ILE A 97 0.63 -5.66 1.25
C ILE A 97 0.60 -6.91 2.14
N ASN A 98 1.17 -8.00 1.64
CA ASN A 98 1.31 -9.24 2.38
C ASN A 98 2.56 -9.19 3.27
N THR A 99 2.42 -9.50 4.54
CA THR A 99 3.48 -9.38 5.54
C THR A 99 3.73 -10.70 6.24
N ALA A 100 4.98 -10.96 6.61
CA ALA A 100 5.32 -12.02 7.55
C ALA A 100 5.61 -11.44 8.94
N ASN A 101 5.71 -12.31 9.95
CA ASN A 101 6.09 -11.87 11.28
C ASN A 101 7.52 -11.35 11.25
N ARG A 102 7.72 -10.10 11.70
CA ARG A 102 9.03 -9.49 11.94
C ARG A 102 9.11 -9.16 13.43
N ALA A 103 9.48 -10.14 14.24
CA ALA A 103 9.42 -10.10 15.70
C ALA A 103 9.72 -8.72 16.32
N GLY A 104 8.72 -8.10 16.95
CA GLY A 104 8.84 -6.80 17.62
C GLY A 104 8.75 -5.56 16.72
N HIS A 105 8.53 -5.72 15.41
CA HIS A 105 8.53 -4.62 14.44
C HIS A 105 7.24 -4.54 13.62
N GLY A 106 6.96 -3.32 13.14
CA GLY A 106 5.89 -3.06 12.19
C GLY A 106 6.31 -3.36 10.77
N ALA A 107 5.37 -3.79 9.93
CA ALA A 107 5.57 -3.87 8.48
C ALA A 107 5.59 -2.48 7.81
N ILE A 108 5.05 -1.47 8.49
CA ILE A 108 5.23 -0.05 8.16
C ILE A 108 5.72 0.64 9.43
N GLU A 109 6.80 1.43 9.31
CA GLU A 109 7.38 2.18 10.42
C GLU A 109 7.48 3.68 10.08
N VAL A 110 7.03 4.50 11.02
CA VAL A 110 7.10 5.97 10.99
C VAL A 110 7.80 6.39 12.28
N LEU A 111 9.12 6.49 12.23
CA LEU A 111 9.96 6.76 13.40
C LEU A 111 10.48 8.19 13.35
N ASN A 112 10.41 8.90 14.48
CA ASN A 112 10.88 10.30 14.61
C ASN A 112 10.34 11.21 13.49
N ALA A 113 9.10 11.00 13.08
CA ALA A 113 8.49 11.66 11.94
C ALA A 113 7.11 12.22 12.27
N SER A 114 6.71 13.27 11.54
CA SER A 114 5.42 13.95 11.72
C SER A 114 4.77 14.24 10.36
N GLY A 115 3.45 14.45 10.37
CA GLY A 115 2.70 14.76 9.16
C GLY A 115 2.63 13.64 8.12
N VAL A 116 2.87 12.38 8.53
CA VAL A 116 2.71 11.22 7.64
C VAL A 116 1.24 10.83 7.57
N GLN A 117 0.74 10.56 6.36
CA GLN A 117 -0.62 10.09 6.12
C GLN A 117 -0.58 8.73 5.42
N ILE A 118 -1.38 7.77 5.88
CA ILE A 118 -1.39 6.39 5.36
C ILE A 118 -2.82 5.95 5.03
N PRO A 119 -3.49 6.55 4.04
CA PRO A 119 -4.86 6.16 3.68
C PRO A 119 -4.92 4.85 2.88
N TYR A 120 -6.12 4.26 2.86
CA TYR A 120 -6.50 3.10 2.02
C TYR A 120 -5.72 1.81 2.24
N LEU A 121 -4.87 1.76 3.27
CA LEU A 121 -3.96 0.65 3.53
C LEU A 121 -4.71 -0.69 3.71
N SER A 122 -4.43 -1.63 2.81
CA SER A 122 -4.80 -3.04 2.97
C SER A 122 -3.57 -3.88 3.28
N MET A 123 -3.62 -4.63 4.38
CA MET A 123 -2.56 -5.54 4.79
C MET A 123 -3.13 -6.91 5.11
N SER A 124 -2.40 -7.95 4.70
CA SER A 124 -2.72 -9.32 5.07
C SER A 124 -1.47 -10.05 5.54
N LYS A 125 -1.65 -11.06 6.40
CA LYS A 125 -0.54 -11.90 6.80
C LYS A 125 -0.37 -13.02 5.78
N SER A 126 0.86 -13.22 5.29
CA SER A 126 1.19 -14.49 4.63
C SER A 126 1.22 -15.61 5.70
N ILE A 127 0.20 -16.46 5.67
CA ILE A 127 0.20 -17.75 6.35
C ILE A 127 0.76 -18.76 5.35
N PRO A 128 1.97 -19.33 5.55
CA PRO A 128 2.35 -20.51 4.78
C PRO A 128 1.33 -21.63 5.05
N PRO A 129 0.95 -22.45 4.05
CA PRO A 129 0.08 -23.60 4.29
C PRO A 129 0.69 -24.47 5.39
N TYR A 130 -0.18 -24.99 6.28
CA TYR A 130 0.23 -25.85 7.40
C TYR A 130 1.22 -26.93 6.93
N PRO A 131 2.30 -27.22 7.69
CA PRO A 131 3.14 -28.35 7.37
C PRO A 131 2.30 -29.64 7.44
N THR A 132 2.32 -30.41 6.37
CA THR A 132 1.83 -31.80 6.34
C THR A 132 2.73 -32.68 7.19
#